data_AF-A0A966WBS9-F1
#
_entry.id   AF-A0A966WBS9-F1
#
_cell.length_a   1.000
_cell.length_b   1.000
_cell.length_c   1.000
_cell.angle_alpha   90.00
_cell.angle_beta   90.00
_cell.angle_gamma   90.00
#
_symmetry.space_group_name_H-M   'P 1'
#
loop_
_entity.id
_entity.type
_entity.pdbx_description
1 polymer ?
#
loop_
_entity_poly.entity_id
_entity_poly.type
_entity_poly.pdbx_seq_one_letter_code
_entity_poly.pdbx_strand_id
1 'polypeptide(L)'
;YLVYGRGFGHGRGLSQYGSFGWATTYGWSWQQILDFYYGGATGNVVASIDNPNDTIRVWLSAMDDRQTGVVADVQNAVFVEDPIPGRTWTSLVAREVSEKVYRVWGSTTRRCTLPSQDPATVGFELIGDVADAASFTTQVGQDPAAAPTQTIGLCEPKSDRAHRVRYYRGIIRAVNNSRNQNRTINVTTMESYLRGVVPRESPASWGDSNGGAGMNALRAQAVAARSYASTENRYAGLAHTCDTMDCQVYGGAALREGVSEQPYSLEDPRTDLAIAETAASLVRRAYSRPSAFPMPQQ
;
A
#
# COMPACT_ATOMS: atom_id res chain seq x y z
N TYR A 1 30.95 -23.69 -7.94
CA TYR A 1 29.77 -23.65 -7.06
C TYR A 1 28.77 -22.66 -7.62
N LEU A 2 27.62 -23.12 -8.11
CA LEU A 2 26.54 -22.23 -8.53
C LEU A 2 25.78 -21.78 -7.29
N VAL A 3 25.80 -20.47 -7.02
CA VAL A 3 24.96 -19.85 -5.99
C VAL A 3 23.64 -19.48 -6.65
N TYR A 4 22.54 -20.11 -6.22
CA TYR A 4 21.19 -19.74 -6.62
C TYR A 4 20.70 -18.58 -5.75
N GLY A 5 20.69 -17.37 -6.32
CA GLY A 5 20.00 -16.21 -5.76
C GLY A 5 18.75 -15.91 -6.57
N ARG A 6 17.62 -16.55 -6.26
CA ARG A 6 16.29 -16.10 -6.71
C ARG A 6 15.52 -15.62 -5.49
N GLY A 7 15.61 -14.33 -5.20
CA GLY A 7 14.63 -13.67 -4.34
C GLY A 7 13.25 -13.68 -5.03
N PHE A 8 12.18 -13.60 -4.25
CA PHE A 8 10.82 -13.45 -4.78
C PHE A 8 10.71 -12.08 -5.46
N GLY A 9 10.59 -12.04 -6.79
CA GLY A 9 10.37 -10.80 -7.52
C GLY A 9 10.36 -10.94 -9.05
N HIS A 10 9.55 -10.09 -9.70
CA HIS A 10 9.34 -9.84 -11.14
C HIS A 10 10.59 -9.51 -12.02
N GLY A 11 11.79 -9.91 -11.60
CA GLY A 11 13.00 -9.83 -12.43
C GLY A 11 13.61 -8.45 -12.64
N ARG A 12 13.17 -7.43 -11.89
CA ARG A 12 13.75 -6.07 -11.87
C ARG A 12 13.87 -5.59 -10.42
N GLY A 13 15.07 -5.57 -9.86
CA GLY A 13 15.26 -5.10 -8.48
C GLY A 13 16.61 -5.45 -7.85
N LEU A 14 16.93 -4.73 -6.79
CA LEU A 14 18.02 -4.98 -5.86
C LEU A 14 17.92 -6.40 -5.28
N SER A 15 19.02 -7.16 -5.28
CA SER A 15 19.06 -8.46 -4.60
C SER A 15 19.02 -8.24 -3.09
N GLN A 16 17.96 -8.74 -2.43
CA GLN A 16 17.73 -8.56 -0.99
C GLN A 16 18.91 -9.07 -0.16
N TYR A 17 19.37 -10.31 -0.41
CA TYR A 17 20.53 -10.86 0.30
C TYR A 17 21.85 -10.20 -0.13
N GLY A 18 21.94 -9.76 -1.38
CA GLY A 18 23.13 -9.06 -1.86
C GLY A 18 23.29 -7.70 -1.18
N SER A 19 22.23 -6.90 -1.08
CA SER A 19 22.24 -5.62 -0.35
C SER A 19 22.55 -5.82 1.13
N PHE A 20 21.99 -6.86 1.75
CA PHE A 20 22.30 -7.22 3.14
C PHE A 20 23.76 -7.61 3.32
N GLY A 21 24.34 -8.39 2.39
CA GLY A 21 25.76 -8.73 2.39
C GLY A 21 26.66 -7.51 2.23
N TRP A 22 26.35 -6.59 1.31
CA TRP A 22 27.07 -5.32 1.16
C TRP A 22 27.04 -4.50 2.45
N ALA A 23 25.88 -4.40 3.09
CA ALA A 23 25.72 -3.68 4.34
C ALA A 23 26.50 -4.31 5.51
N THR A 24 26.41 -5.64 5.68
CA THR A 24 26.92 -6.32 6.88
C THR A 24 28.35 -6.82 6.76
N THR A 25 28.79 -7.26 5.58
CA THR A 25 30.16 -7.77 5.38
C THR A 25 31.12 -6.64 5.01
N TYR A 26 30.67 -5.68 4.21
CA TYR A 26 31.52 -4.61 3.67
C TYR A 26 31.25 -3.23 4.28
N GLY A 27 30.24 -3.11 5.15
CA GLY A 27 29.92 -1.85 5.83
C GLY A 27 29.39 -0.76 4.90
N TRP A 28 28.85 -1.13 3.72
CA TRP A 28 28.42 -0.15 2.74
C TRP A 28 27.22 0.67 3.24
N SER A 29 27.23 1.95 2.90
CA SER A 29 26.06 2.82 3.07
C SER A 29 24.96 2.42 2.08
N TRP A 30 23.72 2.81 2.38
CA TRP A 30 22.60 2.56 1.48
C TRP A 30 22.78 3.26 0.13
N GLN A 31 23.46 4.40 0.08
CA GLN A 31 23.80 5.08 -1.19
C GLN A 31 24.79 4.27 -2.03
N GLN A 32 25.84 3.71 -1.42
CA GLN A 32 26.81 2.85 -2.13
C GLN A 32 26.12 1.59 -2.68
N ILE A 33 25.22 1.01 -1.89
CA ILE A 33 24.40 -0.12 -2.33
C ILE A 33 23.54 0.28 -3.53
N LEU A 34 22.81 1.39 -3.46
CA LEU A 34 21.99 1.86 -4.59
C LEU A 34 22.83 2.21 -5.82
N ASP A 35 24.00 2.82 -5.64
CA ASP A 35 24.92 3.15 -6.73
C ASP A 35 25.42 1.89 -7.46
N PHE A 36 25.72 0.83 -6.71
CA PHE A 36 26.08 -0.46 -7.29
C PHE A 36 24.95 -1.09 -8.11
N TYR A 37 23.70 -1.05 -7.61
CA TYR A 37 22.56 -1.65 -8.31
C TYR A 37 21.98 -0.77 -9.42
N TYR A 38 22.11 0.55 -9.32
CA TYR A 38 21.39 1.51 -10.18
C TYR A 38 22.24 2.66 -10.72
N GLY A 39 23.38 2.98 -10.11
CA GLY A 39 24.22 4.13 -10.46
C GLY A 39 25.17 3.87 -11.63
N GLY A 40 25.85 2.72 -11.64
CA GLY A 40 26.92 2.39 -12.58
C GLY A 40 26.62 2.61 -14.07
N ALA A 41 26.13 1.58 -14.78
CA ALA A 41 26.01 1.62 -16.25
C ALA A 41 24.86 2.50 -16.78
N THR A 42 23.95 2.93 -15.92
CA THR A 42 22.73 3.67 -16.28
C THR A 42 22.81 5.17 -15.99
N GLY A 43 23.81 5.62 -15.21
CA GLY A 43 23.96 7.01 -14.80
C GLY A 43 22.82 7.52 -13.94
N ASN A 44 22.08 6.64 -13.26
CA ASN A 44 20.97 7.06 -12.41
C ASN A 44 21.52 7.71 -11.14
N VAL A 45 20.78 8.66 -10.60
CA VAL A 45 21.13 9.37 -9.36
C VAL A 45 20.01 9.25 -8.34
N VAL A 46 20.36 9.30 -7.07
CA VAL A 46 19.36 9.48 -6.00
C VAL A 46 18.89 10.93 -6.06
N ALA A 47 17.58 11.13 -6.19
CA ALA A 47 16.94 12.43 -6.20
C ALA A 47 15.72 12.43 -5.26
N SER A 48 15.27 13.61 -4.87
CA SER A 48 14.04 13.76 -4.09
C SER A 48 12.81 13.63 -4.99
N ILE A 49 11.67 13.21 -4.44
CA ILE A 49 10.35 13.30 -5.11
C ILE A 49 9.87 14.75 -5.09
N ASP A 50 9.27 15.19 -6.20
CA ASP A 50 8.85 16.60 -6.34
C ASP A 50 7.63 16.91 -5.43
N ASN A 51 6.80 15.89 -5.13
CA ASN A 51 5.76 15.95 -4.10
C ASN A 51 5.67 14.63 -3.29
N PRO A 52 6.23 14.56 -2.07
CA PRO A 52 6.22 13.34 -1.26
C PRO A 52 4.83 12.96 -0.73
N ASN A 53 3.86 13.89 -0.83
CA ASN A 53 2.49 13.68 -0.40
C ASN A 53 1.56 13.22 -1.53
N ASP A 54 2.08 12.97 -2.74
CA ASP A 54 1.28 12.38 -3.80
C ASP A 54 0.73 11.02 -3.35
N THR A 55 -0.56 10.83 -3.57
CA THR A 55 -1.23 9.60 -3.18
C THR A 55 -0.89 8.47 -4.13
N ILE A 56 -0.64 7.29 -3.58
CA ILE A 56 -0.58 6.05 -4.32
C ILE A 56 -1.92 5.32 -4.23
N ARG A 57 -2.35 4.78 -5.36
CA ARG A 57 -3.56 3.98 -5.49
C ARG A 57 -3.16 2.53 -5.75
N VAL A 58 -3.54 1.65 -4.83
CA VAL A 58 -3.25 0.22 -4.90
C VAL A 58 -4.56 -0.53 -5.14
N TRP A 59 -4.63 -1.27 -6.25
CA TRP A 59 -5.73 -2.19 -6.48
C TRP A 59 -5.58 -3.43 -5.59
N LEU A 60 -6.62 -3.73 -4.81
CA LEU A 60 -6.68 -4.87 -3.90
C LEU A 60 -7.40 -6.04 -4.59
N SER A 61 -6.65 -6.93 -5.24
CA SER A 61 -7.21 -7.93 -6.16
C SER A 61 -8.06 -9.01 -5.47
N ALA A 62 -7.85 -9.22 -4.16
CA ALA A 62 -8.68 -10.13 -3.37
C ALA A 62 -10.17 -9.72 -3.34
N MET A 63 -10.47 -8.47 -3.69
CA MET A 63 -11.81 -7.89 -3.66
C MET A 63 -12.47 -7.75 -5.04
N ASP A 64 -11.88 -8.32 -6.09
CA ASP A 64 -12.42 -8.22 -7.44
C ASP A 64 -13.88 -8.66 -7.53
N ASP A 65 -14.72 -7.75 -8.03
CA ASP A 65 -16.14 -7.97 -8.26
C ASP A 65 -16.93 -8.33 -6.98
N ARG A 66 -16.41 -7.91 -5.81
CA ARG A 66 -17.03 -8.11 -4.49
C ARG A 66 -17.50 -6.79 -3.89
N GLN A 67 -18.43 -6.89 -2.94
CA GLN A 67 -18.76 -5.77 -2.06
C GLN A 67 -17.53 -5.31 -1.27
N THR A 68 -17.45 -4.01 -0.97
CA THR A 68 -16.40 -3.46 -0.11
C THR A 68 -16.96 -3.27 1.29
N GLY A 69 -16.60 -4.16 2.21
CA GLY A 69 -16.93 -4.07 3.62
C GLY A 69 -15.71 -3.64 4.44
N VAL A 70 -15.91 -2.75 5.42
CA VAL A 70 -14.85 -2.30 6.31
C VAL A 70 -15.29 -2.31 7.77
N VAL A 71 -14.31 -2.39 8.68
CA VAL A 71 -14.46 -2.28 10.11
C VAL A 71 -13.43 -1.28 10.66
N ALA A 72 -13.75 -0.62 11.76
CA ALA A 72 -12.80 0.14 12.55
C ALA A 72 -12.94 -0.28 14.02
N ASP A 73 -11.82 -0.45 14.73
CA ASP A 73 -11.83 -0.97 16.10
C ASP A 73 -11.62 0.09 17.17
N VAL A 74 -10.55 0.88 17.04
CA VAL A 74 -10.16 1.89 18.04
C VAL A 74 -10.79 3.23 17.71
N GLN A 75 -10.83 3.55 16.42
CA GLN A 75 -11.40 4.77 15.88
C GLN A 75 -12.69 4.43 15.16
N ASN A 76 -13.56 5.41 15.00
CA ASN A 76 -14.74 5.20 14.20
C ASN A 76 -14.41 5.25 12.71
N ALA A 77 -15.08 4.39 11.94
CA ALA A 77 -15.14 4.45 10.50
C ALA A 77 -15.96 5.66 10.06
N VAL A 78 -15.49 6.31 9.00
CA VAL A 78 -16.07 7.48 8.35
C VAL A 78 -16.37 7.09 6.91
N PHE A 79 -17.60 7.35 6.48
CA PHE A 79 -17.99 7.32 5.07
C PHE A 79 -17.78 8.73 4.50
N VAL A 80 -16.85 8.86 3.54
CA VAL A 80 -16.40 10.18 3.05
C VAL A 80 -17.51 10.89 2.27
N GLU A 81 -18.28 10.14 1.50
CA GLU A 81 -19.41 10.65 0.72
C GLU A 81 -20.74 10.62 1.50
N ASP A 82 -20.72 10.51 2.83
CA ASP A 82 -21.94 10.55 3.65
C ASP A 82 -22.66 11.90 3.49
N PRO A 83 -23.95 11.92 3.07
CA PRO A 83 -24.71 13.17 2.94
C PRO A 83 -24.98 13.85 4.29
N ILE A 84 -24.81 13.13 5.40
CA ILE A 84 -24.97 13.66 6.75
C ILE A 84 -23.59 13.69 7.43
N PRO A 85 -22.94 14.87 7.47
CA PRO A 85 -21.64 15.02 8.10
C PRO A 85 -21.64 14.58 9.57
N GLY A 86 -20.54 13.96 10.01
CA GLY A 86 -20.31 13.62 11.41
C GLY A 86 -20.89 12.29 11.88
N ARG A 87 -21.63 11.56 11.03
CA ARG A 87 -21.97 10.16 11.35
C ARG A 87 -20.71 9.30 11.37
N THR A 88 -20.63 8.47 12.39
CA THR A 88 -19.50 7.58 12.63
C THR A 88 -19.99 6.17 12.87
N TRP A 89 -19.27 5.20 12.32
CA TRP A 89 -19.68 3.79 12.32
C TRP A 89 -18.55 2.89 12.84
N THR A 90 -18.90 1.67 13.25
CA THR A 90 -17.90 0.63 13.56
C THR A 90 -17.66 -0.25 12.34
N SER A 91 -18.67 -0.40 11.48
CA SER A 91 -18.56 -1.13 10.21
C SER A 91 -19.40 -0.48 9.13
N LEU A 92 -18.90 -0.51 7.91
CA LEU A 92 -19.57 0.01 6.71
C LEU A 92 -19.50 -1.04 5.62
N VAL A 93 -20.49 -1.09 4.74
CA VAL A 93 -20.44 -1.92 3.53
C VAL A 93 -21.04 -1.17 2.36
N ALA A 94 -20.32 -1.16 1.23
CA ALA A 94 -20.80 -0.71 -0.07
C ALA A 94 -21.04 -1.92 -0.99
N ARG A 95 -22.23 -1.98 -1.58
CA ARG A 95 -22.57 -2.91 -2.67
C ARG A 95 -22.92 -2.13 -3.92
N GLU A 96 -22.33 -2.50 -5.05
CA GLU A 96 -22.78 -1.99 -6.34
C GLU A 96 -24.20 -2.52 -6.62
N VAL A 97 -25.13 -1.60 -6.91
CA VAL A 97 -26.53 -1.92 -7.25
C VAL A 97 -26.86 -1.62 -8.70
N SER A 98 -26.09 -0.73 -9.33
CA SER A 98 -26.01 -0.49 -10.76
C SER A 98 -24.63 0.06 -11.08
N GLU A 99 -24.27 0.16 -12.36
CA GLU A 99 -22.99 0.72 -12.79
C GLU A 99 -22.68 2.03 -12.06
N LYS A 100 -21.56 2.06 -11.32
CA LYS A 100 -21.08 3.22 -10.56
C LYS A 100 -22.06 3.74 -9.51
N VAL A 101 -23.00 2.93 -9.04
CA VAL A 101 -23.90 3.28 -7.94
C VAL A 101 -23.76 2.27 -6.82
N TYR A 102 -23.38 2.77 -5.66
CA TYR A 102 -23.13 1.96 -4.48
C TYR A 102 -24.19 2.22 -3.43
N ARG A 103 -24.92 1.18 -3.05
CA ARG A 103 -25.73 1.22 -1.84
C ARG A 103 -24.83 0.99 -0.63
N VAL A 104 -24.93 1.88 0.35
CA VAL A 104 -24.09 1.89 1.54
C VAL A 104 -24.93 1.64 2.78
N TRP A 105 -24.41 0.81 3.68
CA TRP A 105 -24.99 0.58 5.00
C TRP A 105 -23.93 0.73 6.09
N GLY A 106 -24.37 1.11 7.29
CA GLY A 106 -23.52 1.28 8.47
C GLY A 106 -23.97 0.44 9.66
N SER A 107 -23.05 0.09 10.54
CA SER A 107 -23.32 -0.60 11.81
C SER A 107 -22.43 -0.04 12.91
N THR A 108 -22.98 0.19 14.09
CA THR A 108 -22.22 0.57 15.29
C THR A 108 -21.60 -0.64 16.01
N THR A 109 -21.87 -1.85 15.52
CA THR A 109 -21.22 -3.09 15.96
C THR A 109 -20.25 -3.57 14.88
N ARG A 110 -19.09 -4.08 15.29
CA ARG A 110 -18.08 -4.65 14.40
C ARG A 110 -18.62 -5.89 13.69
N ARG A 111 -18.73 -5.84 12.36
CA ARG A 111 -19.28 -6.92 11.52
C ARG A 111 -18.69 -6.89 10.13
N CYS A 112 -18.50 -8.06 9.53
CA CYS A 112 -18.30 -8.20 8.08
C CYS A 112 -19.49 -9.00 7.53
N THR A 113 -20.16 -8.49 6.50
CA THR A 113 -21.28 -9.19 5.87
C THR A 113 -20.77 -10.12 4.78
N LEU A 114 -21.43 -11.26 4.56
CA LEU A 114 -21.18 -12.08 3.37
C LEU A 114 -21.92 -11.48 2.15
N PRO A 115 -21.43 -11.69 0.92
CA PRO A 115 -22.12 -11.22 -0.28
C PRO A 115 -23.57 -11.72 -0.42
N SER A 116 -23.86 -12.93 0.08
CA SER A 116 -25.18 -13.55 0.02
C SER A 116 -26.17 -13.05 1.09
N GLN A 117 -25.70 -12.36 2.12
CA GLN A 117 -26.56 -11.86 3.20
C GLN A 117 -27.12 -10.49 2.85
N ASP A 118 -28.34 -10.17 3.25
CA ASP A 118 -28.81 -8.78 3.25
C ASP A 118 -28.20 -8.05 4.47
N PRO A 119 -27.43 -6.94 4.30
CA PRO A 119 -26.86 -6.19 5.41
C PRO A 119 -27.88 -5.79 6.46
N ALA A 120 -29.12 -5.46 6.06
CA ALA A 120 -30.19 -5.07 6.98
C ALA A 120 -30.53 -6.20 7.97
N THR A 121 -30.58 -7.44 7.49
CA THR A 121 -30.90 -8.63 8.30
C THR A 121 -29.81 -9.01 9.30
N VAL A 122 -28.59 -8.52 9.09
CA VAL A 122 -27.43 -8.76 9.98
C VAL A 122 -27.03 -7.51 10.76
N GLY A 123 -27.96 -6.56 10.90
CA GLY A 123 -27.87 -5.43 11.82
C GLY A 123 -27.14 -4.21 11.26
N PHE A 124 -27.03 -4.07 9.94
CA PHE A 124 -26.64 -2.80 9.33
C PHE A 124 -27.86 -1.92 9.04
N GLU A 125 -27.72 -0.62 9.21
CA GLU A 125 -28.70 0.40 8.86
C GLU A 125 -28.39 0.95 7.46
N LEU A 126 -29.41 1.13 6.63
CA LEU A 126 -29.26 1.73 5.31
C LEU A 126 -28.87 3.21 5.43
N ILE A 127 -27.77 3.58 4.79
CA ILE A 127 -27.33 4.98 4.69
C ILE A 127 -27.93 5.63 3.44
N GLY A 128 -27.84 4.94 2.29
CA GLY A 128 -28.33 5.44 1.02
C GLY A 128 -27.48 4.95 -0.16
N ASP A 129 -27.79 5.48 -1.34
CA ASP A 129 -27.07 5.19 -2.58
C ASP A 129 -26.15 6.38 -2.93
N VAL A 130 -24.92 6.09 -3.36
CA VAL A 130 -23.92 7.09 -3.78
C VAL A 130 -23.42 6.77 -5.20
N ALA A 131 -23.20 7.81 -6.00
CA ALA A 131 -22.64 7.70 -7.34
C ALA A 131 -21.11 7.71 -7.34
N ASP A 132 -20.53 7.13 -8.39
CA ASP A 132 -19.11 7.07 -8.75
C ASP A 132 -18.21 6.26 -7.81
N ALA A 133 -18.28 6.48 -6.50
CA ALA A 133 -17.46 5.78 -5.53
C ALA A 133 -18.08 5.79 -4.12
N ALA A 134 -17.69 4.79 -3.31
CA ALA A 134 -17.89 4.81 -1.87
C ALA A 134 -16.54 4.65 -1.17
N SER A 135 -16.13 5.65 -0.40
CA SER A 135 -14.82 5.74 0.24
C SER A 135 -14.95 5.68 1.77
N PHE A 136 -14.12 4.85 2.39
CA PHE A 136 -14.12 4.63 3.82
C PHE A 136 -12.74 4.86 4.41
N THR A 137 -12.70 5.50 5.57
CA THR A 137 -11.47 5.71 6.35
C THR A 137 -11.80 5.76 7.84
N THR A 138 -10.82 6.05 8.69
CA THR A 138 -11.07 6.45 10.08
C THR A 138 -10.71 7.92 10.26
N GLN A 139 -11.10 8.53 11.38
CA GLN A 139 -10.76 9.93 11.68
C GLN A 139 -9.25 10.24 11.62
N VAL A 140 -8.41 9.23 11.83
CA VAL A 140 -6.94 9.32 11.79
C VAL A 140 -6.34 8.43 10.70
N GLY A 141 -7.15 7.92 9.77
CA GLY A 141 -6.70 6.93 8.78
C GLY A 141 -5.60 7.46 7.86
N GLN A 142 -5.58 8.77 7.62
CA GLN A 142 -4.56 9.46 6.83
C GLN A 142 -3.39 9.99 7.68
N ASP A 143 -3.45 9.88 9.02
CA ASP A 143 -2.36 10.31 9.90
C ASP A 143 -1.24 9.24 9.88
N PRO A 144 -0.02 9.57 9.41
CA PRO A 144 1.09 8.62 9.41
C PRO A 144 1.50 8.18 10.82
N ALA A 145 1.19 8.94 11.86
CA ALA A 145 1.46 8.60 13.26
C ALA A 145 0.42 7.66 13.88
N ALA A 146 -0.72 7.44 13.23
CA ALA A 146 -1.75 6.53 13.73
C ALA A 146 -1.19 5.10 13.89
N ALA A 147 -1.56 4.42 14.97
CA ALA A 147 -1.25 3.02 15.16
C ALA A 147 -1.97 2.17 14.10
N PRO A 148 -1.42 1.02 13.67
CA PRO A 148 -2.04 0.17 12.65
C PRO A 148 -3.52 -0.18 12.91
N THR A 149 -3.90 -0.43 14.17
CA THR A 149 -5.27 -0.77 14.57
C THR A 149 -6.23 0.43 14.63
N GLN A 150 -5.72 1.66 14.53
CA GLN A 150 -6.51 2.89 14.39
C GLN A 150 -6.88 3.20 12.93
N THR A 151 -6.28 2.48 11.99
CA THR A 151 -6.58 2.60 10.55
C THR A 151 -7.81 1.77 10.16
N ILE A 152 -8.25 1.88 8.90
CA ILE A 152 -9.48 1.22 8.44
C ILE A 152 -9.19 -0.25 8.08
N GLY A 153 -9.98 -1.18 8.61
CA GLY A 153 -9.89 -2.61 8.35
C GLY A 153 -10.79 -3.03 7.19
N LEU A 154 -10.25 -3.59 6.12
CA LEU A 154 -11.00 -4.21 5.04
C LEU A 154 -11.40 -5.65 5.40
N CYS A 155 -12.68 -5.97 5.21
CA CYS A 155 -13.22 -7.33 5.32
C CYS A 155 -12.81 -8.16 4.08
N GLU A 156 -11.68 -8.85 4.15
CA GLU A 156 -11.21 -9.72 3.08
C GLU A 156 -11.83 -11.12 3.21
N PRO A 157 -12.26 -11.76 2.12
CA PRO A 157 -12.73 -13.14 2.17
C PRO A 157 -11.58 -14.07 2.56
N LYS A 158 -11.78 -14.85 3.63
CA LYS A 158 -10.90 -15.96 4.02
C LYS A 158 -11.41 -17.28 3.44
N SER A 159 -12.74 -17.41 3.32
CA SER A 159 -13.44 -18.51 2.64
C SER A 159 -14.80 -18.01 2.11
N ASP A 160 -15.66 -18.92 1.66
CA ASP A 160 -17.06 -18.65 1.31
C ASP A 160 -17.93 -18.18 2.49
N ARG A 161 -17.48 -18.42 3.73
CA ARG A 161 -18.25 -18.21 4.97
C ARG A 161 -17.55 -17.36 6.01
N ALA A 162 -16.29 -16.99 5.79
CA ALA A 162 -15.49 -16.30 6.77
C ALA A 162 -14.70 -15.15 6.14
N HIS A 163 -14.52 -14.11 6.94
CA HIS A 163 -13.63 -12.99 6.62
C HIS A 163 -12.45 -12.96 7.57
N ARG A 164 -11.32 -12.49 7.06
CA ARG A 164 -10.25 -11.88 7.85
C ARG A 164 -10.35 -10.36 7.70
N VAL A 165 -9.72 -9.62 8.60
CA VAL A 165 -9.69 -8.14 8.52
C VAL A 165 -8.25 -7.69 8.32
N ARG A 166 -7.98 -7.04 7.20
CA ARG A 166 -6.68 -6.44 6.92
C ARG A 166 -6.76 -4.93 7.01
N TYR A 167 -5.89 -4.34 7.79
CA TYR A 167 -5.90 -2.90 8.05
C TYR A 167 -5.05 -2.18 7.03
N TYR A 168 -5.53 -1.04 6.56
CA TYR A 168 -4.86 -0.23 5.57
C TYR A 168 -4.83 1.23 6.04
N ARG A 169 -3.65 1.85 5.92
CA ARG A 169 -3.53 3.30 6.04
C ARG A 169 -4.26 3.97 4.88
N GLY A 170 -4.87 5.10 5.16
CA GLY A 170 -5.55 5.94 4.20
C GLY A 170 -7.03 5.62 4.01
N ILE A 171 -7.47 5.58 2.76
CA ILE A 171 -8.86 5.35 2.34
C ILE A 171 -8.98 4.00 1.64
N ILE A 172 -10.07 3.29 1.90
CA ILE A 172 -10.52 2.14 1.12
C ILE A 172 -11.71 2.58 0.29
N ARG A 173 -11.61 2.43 -1.04
CA ARG A 173 -12.60 2.94 -1.99
C ARG A 173 -13.17 1.81 -2.85
N ALA A 174 -14.49 1.68 -2.87
CA ALA A 174 -15.22 0.95 -3.90
C ALA A 174 -15.38 1.86 -5.13
N VAL A 175 -14.99 1.38 -6.31
CA VAL A 175 -15.08 2.12 -7.57
C VAL A 175 -15.08 1.15 -8.75
N ASN A 176 -15.77 1.48 -9.84
CA ASN A 176 -15.66 0.69 -11.07
C ASN A 176 -14.42 1.08 -11.88
N ASN A 177 -13.80 0.10 -12.55
CA ASN A 177 -12.80 0.39 -13.58
C ASN A 177 -13.46 0.87 -14.89
N SER A 178 -12.65 1.14 -15.92
CA SER A 178 -13.13 1.57 -17.24
C SER A 178 -13.98 0.53 -18.00
N ARG A 179 -14.05 -0.71 -17.49
CA ARG A 179 -14.89 -1.80 -18.00
C ARG A 179 -16.10 -2.05 -17.10
N ASN A 180 -16.42 -1.13 -16.20
CA ASN A 180 -17.53 -1.20 -15.26
C ASN A 180 -17.45 -2.39 -14.28
N GLN A 181 -16.27 -2.94 -14.06
CA GLN A 181 -16.06 -4.01 -13.09
C GLN A 181 -15.80 -3.40 -11.71
N ASN A 182 -16.40 -3.95 -10.67
CA ASN A 182 -16.30 -3.40 -9.32
C ASN A 182 -14.94 -3.71 -8.70
N ARG A 183 -14.23 -2.69 -8.21
CA ARG A 183 -12.89 -2.80 -7.68
C ARG A 183 -12.78 -2.12 -6.33
N THR A 184 -11.92 -2.66 -5.47
CA THR A 184 -11.53 -2.02 -4.22
C THR A 184 -10.12 -1.47 -4.35
N ILE A 185 -9.96 -0.18 -4.09
CA ILE A 185 -8.70 0.55 -4.19
C ILE A 185 -8.32 1.09 -2.81
N ASN A 186 -7.09 0.84 -2.36
CA ASN A 186 -6.52 1.59 -1.26
C ASN A 186 -5.85 2.87 -1.79
N VAL A 187 -6.26 4.02 -1.26
CA VAL A 187 -5.69 5.34 -1.55
C VAL A 187 -4.93 5.82 -0.32
N THR A 188 -3.61 5.95 -0.42
CA THR A 188 -2.73 6.25 0.72
C THR A 188 -1.53 7.08 0.30
N THR A 189 -0.71 7.54 1.24
CA THR A 189 0.55 8.24 0.92
C THR A 189 1.65 7.25 0.57
N MET A 190 2.65 7.69 -0.20
CA MET A 190 3.79 6.84 -0.58
C MET A 190 4.48 6.20 0.63
N GLU A 191 4.78 6.98 1.68
CA GLU A 191 5.45 6.47 2.88
C GLU A 191 4.57 5.46 3.64
N SER A 192 3.26 5.69 3.71
CA SER A 192 2.31 4.75 4.33
C SER A 192 2.18 3.45 3.53
N TYR A 193 2.27 3.52 2.20
CA TYR A 193 2.32 2.35 1.35
C TYR A 193 3.59 1.52 1.60
N LEU A 194 4.75 2.17 1.69
CA LEU A 194 6.03 1.49 1.92
C LEU A 194 6.07 0.73 3.25
N ARG A 195 5.36 1.21 4.29
CA ARG A 195 5.21 0.47 5.56
C ARG A 195 4.58 -0.91 5.38
N GLY A 196 3.69 -1.07 4.38
CA GLY A 196 3.10 -2.36 4.02
C GLY A 196 3.91 -3.20 3.03
N VAL A 197 4.91 -2.61 2.35
CA VAL A 197 5.74 -3.28 1.33
C VAL A 197 7.10 -3.71 1.87
N VAL A 198 7.86 -2.79 2.49
CA VAL A 198 9.26 -3.05 2.87
C VAL A 198 9.42 -4.26 3.79
N PRO A 199 8.57 -4.50 4.82
CA PRO A 199 8.64 -5.72 5.63
C PRO A 199 8.36 -7.02 4.87
N ARG A 200 7.76 -6.94 3.67
CA ARG A 200 7.47 -8.10 2.81
C ARG A 200 8.60 -8.40 1.84
N GLU A 201 9.41 -7.40 1.55
CA GLU A 201 10.57 -7.50 0.66
C GLU A 201 11.88 -7.72 1.41
N SER A 202 11.99 -7.34 2.68
CA SER A 202 13.20 -7.56 3.48
C SER A 202 12.85 -7.83 4.94
N PRO A 203 13.44 -8.85 5.58
CA PRO A 203 13.23 -9.10 7.00
C PRO A 203 13.64 -7.89 7.85
N ALA A 204 12.71 -7.38 8.66
CA ALA A 204 12.96 -6.21 9.50
C ALA A 204 14.11 -6.43 10.51
N SER A 205 14.34 -7.67 10.93
CA SER A 205 15.45 -8.06 11.82
C SER A 205 16.85 -7.80 11.24
N TRP A 206 16.97 -7.58 9.93
CA TRP A 206 18.22 -7.15 9.33
C TRP A 206 18.69 -5.80 9.86
N GLY A 207 17.76 -4.94 10.29
CA GLY A 207 18.09 -3.63 10.87
C GLY A 207 19.07 -3.69 12.04
N ASP A 208 18.98 -4.74 12.86
CA ASP A 208 19.80 -4.91 14.07
C ASP A 208 21.10 -5.69 13.81
N SER A 209 21.24 -6.27 12.61
CA SER A 209 22.34 -7.17 12.29
C SER A 209 23.68 -6.44 12.16
N ASN A 210 24.75 -7.10 12.61
CA ASN A 210 26.12 -6.59 12.59
C ASN A 210 26.25 -5.19 13.21
N GLY A 211 25.73 -5.02 14.44
CA GLY A 211 25.80 -3.74 15.15
C GLY A 211 24.96 -2.63 14.51
N GLY A 212 23.88 -2.99 13.80
CA GLY A 212 23.00 -2.03 13.11
C GLY A 212 23.37 -1.76 11.65
N ALA A 213 24.46 -2.34 11.14
CA ALA A 213 24.90 -2.11 9.76
C ALA A 213 23.85 -2.55 8.74
N GLY A 214 23.10 -3.63 9.02
CA GLY A 214 22.06 -4.13 8.13
C GLY A 214 20.89 -3.16 7.90
N MET A 215 20.76 -2.10 8.71
CA MET A 215 19.82 -0.99 8.45
C MET A 215 20.06 -0.33 7.09
N ASN A 216 21.30 -0.30 6.59
CA ASN A 216 21.58 0.23 5.25
C ASN A 216 20.94 -0.60 4.13
N ALA A 217 20.74 -1.90 4.34
CA ALA A 217 20.01 -2.74 3.38
C ALA A 217 18.51 -2.39 3.38
N LEU A 218 17.92 -2.15 4.56
CA LEU A 218 16.51 -1.73 4.67
C LEU A 218 16.28 -0.35 4.05
N ARG A 219 17.20 0.60 4.26
CA ARG A 219 17.18 1.94 3.63
C ARG A 219 17.26 1.84 2.11
N ALA A 220 18.18 1.03 1.58
CA ALA A 220 18.30 0.80 0.15
C ALA A 220 17.02 0.15 -0.43
N GLN A 221 16.44 -0.81 0.29
CA GLN A 221 15.17 -1.44 -0.10
C GLN A 221 14.01 -0.42 -0.11
N ALA A 222 13.91 0.46 0.90
CA ALA A 222 12.88 1.49 0.96
C ALA A 222 12.96 2.45 -0.24
N VAL A 223 14.16 2.92 -0.58
CA VAL A 223 14.38 3.78 -1.76
C VAL A 223 14.06 3.03 -3.05
N ALA A 224 14.51 1.78 -3.20
CA ALA A 224 14.22 0.97 -4.38
C ALA A 224 12.70 0.75 -4.57
N ALA A 225 11.99 0.39 -3.49
CA ALA A 225 10.55 0.21 -3.50
C ALA A 225 9.80 1.50 -3.84
N ARG A 226 10.20 2.63 -3.25
CA ARG A 226 9.65 3.97 -3.55
C ARG A 226 9.83 4.36 -5.01
N SER A 227 11.03 4.10 -5.55
CA SER A 227 11.38 4.42 -6.94
C SER A 227 10.56 3.61 -7.93
N TYR A 228 10.33 2.34 -7.62
CA TYR A 228 9.46 1.50 -8.42
C TYR A 228 8.03 2.06 -8.40
N ALA A 229 7.46 2.21 -7.21
CA ALA A 229 6.10 2.67 -7.01
C ALA A 229 5.80 4.05 -7.61
N SER A 230 6.77 4.97 -7.62
CA SER A 230 6.60 6.32 -8.20
C SER A 230 6.53 6.34 -9.73
N THR A 231 7.02 5.29 -10.39
CA THR A 231 6.98 5.15 -11.86
C THR A 231 5.80 4.32 -12.35
N GLU A 232 5.07 3.68 -11.44
CA GLU A 232 4.00 2.75 -11.75
C GLU A 232 2.71 3.52 -12.08
N ASN A 233 2.11 3.16 -13.22
CA ASN A 233 0.78 3.59 -13.62
C ASN A 233 0.11 2.47 -14.43
N ARG A 234 0.07 1.27 -13.84
CA ARG A 234 -0.29 0.03 -14.55
C ARG A 234 -1.76 -0.03 -14.96
N TYR A 235 -2.64 0.61 -14.20
CA TYR A 235 -4.09 0.53 -14.40
C TYR A 235 -4.63 1.94 -14.65
N ALA A 236 -4.49 2.39 -15.90
CA ALA A 236 -4.86 3.74 -16.33
C ALA A 236 -6.24 4.16 -15.79
N GLY A 237 -6.26 5.28 -15.06
CA GLY A 237 -7.48 5.84 -14.44
C GLY A 237 -7.89 5.20 -13.11
N LEU A 238 -7.49 3.95 -12.83
CA LEU A 238 -7.89 3.19 -11.65
C LEU A 238 -6.84 3.23 -10.53
N ALA A 239 -5.64 2.68 -10.81
CA ALA A 239 -4.61 2.43 -9.82
C ALA A 239 -3.20 2.52 -10.40
N HIS A 240 -2.26 2.91 -9.56
CA HIS A 240 -0.84 2.95 -9.92
C HIS A 240 -0.25 1.54 -9.92
N THR A 241 -0.58 0.75 -8.89
CA THR A 241 -0.02 -0.58 -8.60
C THR A 241 -1.10 -1.55 -8.10
N CYS A 242 -0.71 -2.79 -7.75
CA CYS A 242 -1.55 -3.86 -7.20
C CYS A 242 -0.90 -4.49 -5.96
N ASP A 243 -1.67 -5.26 -5.17
CA ASP A 243 -1.24 -5.86 -3.90
C ASP A 243 -0.49 -7.20 -4.01
N THR A 244 -0.31 -7.72 -5.22
CA THR A 244 0.30 -9.03 -5.49
C THR A 244 1.78 -8.91 -5.92
N MET A 245 2.44 -10.06 -6.02
CA MET A 245 3.81 -10.17 -6.55
C MET A 245 3.97 -9.71 -8.01
N ASP A 246 2.86 -9.55 -8.75
CA ASP A 246 2.93 -8.99 -10.11
C ASP A 246 3.38 -7.53 -10.08
N CYS A 247 3.05 -6.82 -8.99
CA CYS A 247 3.49 -5.47 -8.70
C CYS A 247 4.48 -5.48 -7.52
N GLN A 248 4.02 -5.26 -6.29
CA GLN A 248 4.78 -5.45 -5.06
C GLN A 248 3.84 -6.01 -4.00
N VAL A 249 4.35 -6.91 -3.15
CA VAL A 249 3.53 -7.51 -2.09
C VAL A 249 3.15 -6.42 -1.08
N TYR A 250 1.90 -5.98 -1.13
CA TYR A 250 1.38 -4.94 -0.23
C TYR A 250 0.57 -5.57 0.90
N GLY A 251 1.18 -5.64 2.09
CA GLY A 251 0.59 -6.33 3.24
C GLY A 251 -0.45 -5.53 4.03
N GLY A 252 -0.57 -4.23 3.81
CA GLY A 252 -1.29 -3.33 4.71
C GLY A 252 -0.57 -3.15 6.06
N ALA A 253 -1.26 -2.53 7.02
CA ALA A 253 -0.72 -2.11 8.31
C ALA A 253 -0.81 -3.19 9.41
N ALA A 254 -1.90 -3.98 9.42
CA ALA A 254 -2.15 -5.03 10.40
C ALA A 254 -3.04 -6.12 9.81
N LEU A 255 -3.12 -7.28 10.48
CA LEU A 255 -4.03 -8.35 10.13
C LEU A 255 -4.73 -8.91 11.36
N ARG A 256 -5.98 -9.31 11.17
CA ARG A 256 -6.76 -10.11 12.10
C ARG A 256 -7.34 -11.30 11.35
N GLU A 257 -7.07 -12.50 11.82
CA GLU A 257 -7.39 -13.75 11.10
C GLU A 257 -8.88 -14.13 11.08
N GLY A 258 -9.69 -13.49 11.93
CA GLY A 258 -11.15 -13.62 11.95
C GLY A 258 -11.79 -12.41 12.61
N VAL A 259 -13.00 -12.00 12.21
CA VAL A 259 -13.63 -10.73 12.65
C VAL A 259 -13.61 -10.49 14.16
N SER A 260 -13.70 -11.56 14.98
CA SER A 260 -13.70 -11.49 16.45
C SER A 260 -12.33 -11.65 17.11
N GLU A 261 -11.28 -11.97 16.36
CA GLU A 261 -9.94 -12.26 16.89
C GLU A 261 -9.13 -11.00 17.20
N GLN A 262 -7.94 -11.14 17.79
CA GLN A 262 -7.04 -10.02 18.03
C GLN A 262 -6.21 -9.68 16.78
N PRO A 263 -6.02 -8.39 16.46
CA PRO A 263 -5.16 -7.98 15.36
C PRO A 263 -3.68 -8.02 15.77
N TYR A 264 -2.79 -8.21 14.80
CA TYR A 264 -1.35 -8.06 14.95
C TYR A 264 -0.78 -7.14 13.87
N SER A 265 0.23 -6.34 14.22
CA SER A 265 0.89 -5.42 13.28
C SER A 265 1.62 -6.21 12.19
N LEU A 266 1.54 -5.70 10.96
CA LEU A 266 2.35 -6.14 9.84
C LEU A 266 3.49 -5.16 9.53
N GLU A 267 3.42 -3.96 10.09
CA GLU A 267 4.49 -2.97 10.10
C GLU A 267 5.49 -3.28 11.22
N ASP A 268 6.76 -2.90 11.01
CA ASP A 268 7.85 -3.07 11.98
C ASP A 268 8.60 -1.74 12.17
N PRO A 269 8.87 -1.32 13.42
CA PRO A 269 9.56 -0.06 13.70
C PRO A 269 10.92 0.09 13.01
N ARG A 270 11.64 -1.01 12.74
CA ARG A 270 12.96 -0.96 12.08
C ARG A 270 12.83 -0.60 10.60
N THR A 271 11.87 -1.18 9.90
CA THR A 271 11.58 -0.81 8.51
C THR A 271 10.94 0.57 8.44
N ASP A 272 10.11 0.95 9.41
CA ASP A 272 9.53 2.29 9.51
C ASP A 272 10.62 3.36 9.65
N LEU A 273 11.64 3.09 10.46
CA LEU A 273 12.80 3.96 10.61
C LEU A 273 13.56 4.10 9.29
N ALA A 274 13.84 3.00 8.59
CA ALA A 274 14.50 3.03 7.29
C ALA A 274 13.72 3.82 6.23
N ILE A 275 12.39 3.68 6.24
CA ILE A 275 11.47 4.44 5.37
C ILE A 275 11.57 5.94 5.69
N ALA A 276 11.46 6.31 6.97
CA ALA A 276 11.50 7.69 7.43
C ALA A 276 12.85 8.38 7.16
N GLU A 277 13.98 7.71 7.41
CA GLU A 277 15.32 8.25 7.18
C GLU A 277 15.65 8.40 5.69
N THR A 278 14.92 7.70 4.81
CA THR A 278 15.05 7.80 3.35
C THR A 278 13.86 8.49 2.70
N ALA A 279 13.04 9.20 3.48
CA ALA A 279 11.85 9.88 3.00
C ALA A 279 12.19 10.74 1.78
N ALA A 280 11.27 10.73 0.80
CA ALA A 280 11.42 11.42 -0.48
C ALA A 280 12.57 10.95 -1.39
N SER A 281 13.47 10.05 -0.96
CA SER A 281 14.60 9.60 -1.81
C SER A 281 14.14 8.53 -2.80
N LEU A 282 14.46 8.75 -4.09
CA LEU A 282 14.23 7.79 -5.18
C LEU A 282 15.42 7.76 -6.16
N VAL A 283 15.56 6.66 -6.89
CA VAL A 283 16.47 6.50 -8.01
C VAL A 283 15.82 7.08 -9.26
N ARG A 284 16.38 8.17 -9.81
CA ARG A 284 15.96 8.77 -11.09
C ARG A 284 16.99 8.50 -12.17
N ARG A 285 16.52 8.30 -13.41
CA ARG A 285 17.38 8.30 -14.59
C ARG A 285 18.00 9.69 -14.76
N ALA A 286 19.32 9.79 -14.95
CA ALA A 286 19.89 11.06 -15.40
C ALA A 286 19.31 11.39 -16.77
N TYR A 287 18.61 12.52 -16.88
CA TYR A 287 18.37 13.12 -18.18
C TYR A 287 19.72 13.54 -18.73
N SER A 288 20.19 12.88 -19.79
CA SER A 288 21.13 13.53 -20.68
C SER A 288 20.41 14.78 -21.19
N ARG A 289 20.94 15.96 -20.86
CA ARG A 289 20.61 17.16 -21.65
C ARG A 289 20.81 16.76 -23.12
N PRO A 290 19.87 17.07 -24.04
CA PRO A 290 20.19 16.97 -25.45
C PRO A 290 21.48 17.77 -25.65
N SER A 291 22.52 17.16 -26.20
CA SER A 291 23.64 17.91 -26.70
C SER A 291 23.06 18.93 -27.66
N ALA A 292 23.17 20.21 -27.32
CA ALA A 292 22.94 21.28 -28.25
C ALA A 292 23.98 21.09 -29.36
N PHE A 293 23.63 20.35 -30.40
CA PHE A 293 24.30 20.44 -31.68
C PHE A 293 24.05 21.87 -32.16
N PRO A 294 25.09 22.69 -32.38
CA PRO A 294 24.89 23.95 -33.06
C PRO A 294 24.44 23.62 -34.48
N MET A 295 23.22 24.03 -34.85
CA MET A 295 22.80 24.01 -36.25
C MET A 295 23.78 24.93 -37.02
N PRO A 296 24.36 24.48 -38.15
CA PRO A 296 25.07 25.38 -39.03
C PRO A 296 24.05 26.34 -39.63
N GLN A 297 24.31 27.64 -39.47
CA GLN A 297 23.63 28.66 -40.26
C GLN A 297 23.99 28.46 -41.73
N GLN A 298 22.97 28.26 -42.57
CA GLN A 298 22.96 28.64 -43.97
C GLN A 298 21.60 29.27 -44.28
#